data_AF-A0A0D8JFC9-F1
#
_entry.id   AF-A0A0D8JFC9-F1
#
_cell.length_a   1.000
_cell.length_b   1.000
_cell.length_c   1.000
_cell.angle_alpha   90.00
_cell.angle_beta   90.00
_cell.angle_gamma   90.00
#
_symmetry.space_group_name_H-M   'P 1'
#
loop_
_entity.id
_entity.type
_entity.pdbx_description
1 polymer ?
#
loop_
_entity_poly.entity_id
_entity_poly.type
_entity_poly.pdbx_seq_one_letter_code
_entity_poly.pdbx_strand_id
1 'polypeptide(L)'
;MIRVLNFILVLCFFAGCKEIEKENSDRKPTIYIIGDSTVKNGRGDGAGGLWGWGDPLVQFFDTSRVNIENHALGGTSSRTFRSKGLWDEVLRKIQPGDYLFMQFGHNDDGPINDDFRARGTIYGISDATEEIDNMLTGAHEIVHTYGWYIRQYIAEAKAKGAIPVVMSPIPRNDWENGQVPRNDTKYGLWAKEVANSEEVEFINLNEKMAIAMEKLGEDAVTGHYFFKRDHTHTSAKGAVLAATLIVEELKKSDECYLKDYLLKNPKINFPVKKKVFIIGDSTVADGNDEIVGWGRELYNYMDTTRLLILNKARGGRSSRSFHYEGLWDEVRTQLNSGDFLIIQFGHNDGGNLDKPKYRGSLPGTGDETMEVTRDDGSKEIVHTYGWYIKKYIQDAKARGVSVIVLSQIPRNEWPDGKVERVDDNYGKWAKEAAKAEKAFFIDLNNAIAVEYEAMGPKIVKQFFPGDHTHTNVYGARFNALTLTEEIQNLGESKLRGYTNLY
;
A
#
# COMPACT_ATOMS: atom_id res chain seq x y z
N MET A 1 -82.05 30.47 -28.39
CA MET A 1 -80.73 31.03 -28.78
C MET A 1 -79.69 30.38 -27.87
N ILE A 2 -78.93 29.38 -28.35
CA ILE A 2 -77.53 29.51 -28.83
C ILE A 2 -76.59 29.84 -27.65
N ARG A 3 -75.90 28.83 -27.05
CA ARG A 3 -74.45 28.48 -27.21
C ARG A 3 -73.51 29.52 -26.55
N VAL A 4 -72.46 29.26 -25.76
CA VAL A 4 -71.38 28.24 -25.78
C VAL A 4 -70.41 28.50 -24.58
N LEU A 5 -69.76 27.43 -24.07
CA LEU A 5 -68.43 27.26 -23.39
C LEU A 5 -67.88 28.34 -22.41
N ASN A 6 -67.15 28.02 -21.31
CA ASN A 6 -65.92 27.23 -21.28
C ASN A 6 -65.44 26.89 -19.84
N PHE A 7 -64.61 25.86 -19.78
CA PHE A 7 -63.75 25.33 -18.70
C PHE A 7 -63.01 26.34 -17.79
N ILE A 8 -62.70 25.92 -16.55
CA ILE A 8 -61.42 26.01 -15.78
C ILE A 8 -61.70 26.18 -14.27
N LEU A 9 -61.36 25.17 -13.45
CA LEU A 9 -60.52 25.33 -12.25
C LEU A 9 -60.14 23.95 -11.66
N VAL A 10 -58.99 23.40 -12.09
CA VAL A 10 -58.21 22.42 -11.33
C VAL A 10 -56.91 23.13 -11.00
N LEU A 11 -56.77 23.64 -9.78
CA LEU A 11 -55.53 24.28 -9.31
C LEU A 11 -55.51 24.40 -7.78
N CYS A 12 -55.48 23.28 -7.07
CA CYS A 12 -55.14 23.24 -5.64
C CYS A 12 -54.41 21.93 -5.31
N PHE A 13 -53.22 21.69 -5.87
CA PHE A 13 -52.34 20.60 -5.39
C PHE A 13 -50.83 20.87 -5.61
N PHE A 14 -50.40 22.14 -5.62
CA PHE A 14 -48.97 22.49 -5.77
C PHE A 14 -48.42 23.44 -4.68
N ALA A 15 -49.14 23.63 -3.58
CA ALA A 15 -48.67 24.47 -2.46
C ALA A 15 -48.11 23.68 -1.26
N GLY A 16 -48.31 22.36 -1.20
CA GLY A 16 -47.92 21.54 -0.03
C GLY A 16 -46.48 21.00 -0.05
N CYS A 17 -45.77 21.06 -1.17
CA CYS A 17 -44.42 20.46 -1.29
C CYS A 17 -43.28 21.41 -0.89
N LYS A 18 -43.54 22.71 -0.68
CA LYS A 18 -42.51 23.69 -0.28
C LYS A 18 -42.47 24.00 1.21
N GLU A 19 -43.52 23.63 1.97
CA GLU A 19 -43.59 23.95 3.41
C GLU A 19 -43.01 22.86 4.31
N ILE A 20 -42.72 21.65 3.79
CA ILE A 20 -42.10 20.56 4.58
C ILE A 20 -40.56 20.68 4.62
N GLU A 21 -39.93 21.44 3.71
CA GLU A 21 -38.46 21.61 3.68
C GLU A 21 -37.91 22.53 4.79
N LYS A 22 -38.76 23.16 5.60
CA LYS A 22 -38.35 24.21 6.55
C LYS A 22 -38.35 23.84 8.02
N GLU A 23 -38.62 22.58 8.37
CA GLU A 23 -38.43 22.08 9.73
C GLU A 23 -37.16 21.21 9.79
N ASN A 24 -36.15 21.70 10.54
CA ASN A 24 -34.83 21.11 10.86
C ASN A 24 -33.63 21.35 9.91
N SER A 25 -33.28 22.60 9.59
CA SER A 25 -32.02 22.88 8.84
C SER A 25 -30.74 23.04 9.69
N ASP A 26 -30.68 22.51 10.92
CA ASP A 26 -29.43 22.45 11.71
C ASP A 26 -28.70 21.11 11.58
N ARG A 27 -29.31 20.12 10.91
CA ARG A 27 -28.73 18.79 10.72
C ARG A 27 -27.89 18.74 9.44
N LYS A 28 -26.65 18.25 9.57
CA LYS A 28 -25.80 17.88 8.42
C LYS A 28 -26.32 16.58 7.78
N PRO A 29 -26.60 16.53 6.46
CA PRO A 29 -26.87 15.26 5.80
C PRO A 29 -25.66 14.33 5.91
N THR A 30 -25.91 13.02 5.85
CA THR A 30 -24.87 11.99 5.92
C THR A 30 -24.79 11.22 4.61
N ILE A 31 -23.58 11.04 4.09
CA ILE A 31 -23.28 10.12 2.99
C ILE A 31 -22.88 8.79 3.61
N TYR A 32 -23.79 7.81 3.56
CA TYR A 32 -23.48 6.44 3.92
C TYR A 32 -22.89 5.72 2.72
N ILE A 33 -21.76 5.05 2.91
CA ILE A 33 -21.09 4.29 1.86
C ILE A 33 -21.14 2.81 2.21
N ILE A 34 -21.68 1.99 1.32
CA ILE A 34 -21.71 0.53 1.45
C ILE A 34 -20.99 -0.12 0.27
N GLY A 35 -20.37 -1.27 0.52
CA GLY A 35 -19.61 -1.96 -0.51
C GLY A 35 -18.63 -2.99 0.03
N ASP A 36 -17.66 -3.34 -0.81
CA ASP A 36 -16.67 -4.38 -0.56
C ASP A 36 -15.26 -3.85 -0.22
N SER A 37 -14.23 -4.69 -0.38
CA SER A 37 -12.83 -4.38 -0.05
C SER A 37 -12.21 -3.29 -0.93
N THR A 38 -12.80 -3.00 -2.10
CA THR A 38 -12.37 -1.89 -2.96
C THR A 38 -13.00 -0.56 -2.55
N VAL A 39 -14.00 -0.59 -1.67
CA VAL A 39 -14.65 0.58 -1.06
C VAL A 39 -14.07 0.85 0.33
N LYS A 40 -13.84 -0.21 1.13
CA LYS A 40 -13.11 -0.16 2.40
C LYS A 40 -12.31 -1.43 2.63
N ASN A 41 -10.99 -1.31 2.60
CA ASN A 41 -10.12 -2.45 2.85
C ASN A 41 -9.81 -2.61 4.35
N GLY A 42 -9.87 -3.85 4.87
CA GLY A 42 -9.58 -4.13 6.26
C GLY A 42 -10.39 -3.23 7.22
N ARG A 43 -9.69 -2.45 8.04
CA ARG A 43 -10.29 -1.49 8.98
C ARG A 43 -10.37 -0.06 8.43
N GLY A 44 -9.96 0.17 7.18
CA GLY A 44 -9.76 1.51 6.62
C GLY A 44 -8.51 2.21 7.16
N ASP A 45 -7.53 1.44 7.64
CA ASP A 45 -6.28 1.92 8.25
C ASP A 45 -5.05 1.77 7.34
N GLY A 46 -5.26 1.29 6.11
CA GLY A 46 -4.19 1.05 5.15
C GLY A 46 -3.30 -0.15 5.46
N ALA A 47 -3.75 -1.08 6.31
CA ALA A 47 -3.05 -2.34 6.52
C ALA A 47 -2.74 -3.02 5.18
N GLY A 48 -1.51 -3.53 5.03
CA GLY A 48 -1.06 -4.12 3.75
C GLY A 48 -0.86 -3.12 2.61
N GLY A 49 -1.11 -1.82 2.82
CA GLY A 49 -1.02 -0.79 1.76
C GLY A 49 -2.30 -0.67 0.95
N LEU A 50 -3.30 -1.49 1.26
CA LEU A 50 -4.56 -1.58 0.55
C LEU A 50 -5.52 -0.51 1.07
N TRP A 51 -6.13 0.23 0.16
CA TRP A 51 -7.12 1.27 0.46
C TRP A 51 -8.33 1.08 -0.43
N GLY A 52 -9.52 1.32 0.11
CA GLY A 52 -10.73 1.45 -0.67
C GLY A 52 -11.05 2.92 -0.94
N TRP A 53 -11.75 3.22 -2.04
CA TRP A 53 -12.00 4.62 -2.45
C TRP A 53 -12.92 5.38 -1.48
N GLY A 54 -13.71 4.67 -0.67
CA GLY A 54 -14.58 5.29 0.32
C GLY A 54 -13.81 6.01 1.43
N ASP A 55 -12.59 5.57 1.72
CA ASP A 55 -11.74 6.17 2.77
C ASP A 55 -11.22 7.58 2.40
N PRO A 56 -10.58 7.81 1.24
CA PRO A 56 -10.14 9.15 0.87
C PRO A 56 -11.28 10.08 0.43
N LEU A 57 -12.50 9.58 0.19
CA LEU A 57 -13.62 10.40 -0.29
C LEU A 57 -13.92 11.59 0.63
N VAL A 58 -13.75 11.42 1.95
CA VAL A 58 -13.97 12.49 2.94
C VAL A 58 -13.13 13.74 2.70
N GLN A 59 -11.97 13.61 2.04
CA GLN A 59 -11.05 14.72 1.78
C GLN A 59 -11.56 15.68 0.69
N PHE A 60 -12.63 15.31 -0.03
CA PHE A 60 -13.23 16.09 -1.10
C PHE A 60 -14.45 16.91 -0.65
N PHE A 61 -14.94 16.70 0.57
CA PHE A 61 -16.17 17.31 1.08
C PHE A 61 -15.91 18.28 2.23
N ASP A 62 -16.75 19.31 2.32
CA ASP A 62 -16.81 20.23 3.46
C ASP A 62 -17.51 19.54 4.64
N THR A 63 -16.73 18.91 5.50
CA THR A 63 -17.23 18.18 6.68
C THR A 63 -17.85 19.09 7.74
N SER A 64 -17.76 20.41 7.59
CA SER A 64 -18.57 21.34 8.39
C SER A 64 -20.05 21.33 7.98
N ARG A 65 -20.39 20.80 6.80
CA ARG A 65 -21.75 20.81 6.22
C ARG A 65 -22.33 19.43 5.92
N VAL A 66 -21.49 18.39 5.76
CA VAL A 66 -21.92 17.02 5.47
C VAL A 66 -21.12 16.01 6.32
N ASN A 67 -21.75 14.93 6.74
CA ASN A 67 -21.08 13.79 7.37
C ASN A 67 -20.82 12.69 6.33
N ILE A 68 -19.76 11.91 6.52
CA ILE A 68 -19.45 10.76 5.65
C ILE A 68 -19.17 9.56 6.54
N GLU A 69 -19.90 8.47 6.31
CA GLU A 69 -19.75 7.22 7.06
C GLU A 69 -19.49 6.06 6.10
N ASN A 70 -18.25 5.54 6.12
CA ASN A 70 -17.86 4.38 5.33
C ASN A 70 -18.15 3.06 6.07
N HIS A 71 -19.29 2.47 5.74
CA HIS A 71 -19.82 1.21 6.28
C HIS A 71 -19.46 -0.02 5.43
N ALA A 72 -18.76 0.16 4.31
CA ALA A 72 -18.28 -0.95 3.51
C ALA A 72 -17.42 -1.91 4.34
N LEU A 73 -17.43 -3.19 3.96
CA LEU A 73 -16.63 -4.21 4.63
C LEU A 73 -15.92 -5.10 3.61
N GLY A 74 -14.60 -5.23 3.79
CA GLY A 74 -13.81 -6.13 2.97
C GLY A 74 -14.34 -7.58 3.00
N GLY A 75 -14.43 -8.18 1.82
CA GLY A 75 -14.85 -9.57 1.64
C GLY A 75 -16.36 -9.80 1.53
N THR A 76 -17.20 -8.78 1.70
CA THR A 76 -18.65 -8.89 1.49
C THR A 76 -19.05 -8.68 0.03
N SER A 77 -20.10 -9.37 -0.38
CA SER A 77 -20.88 -9.16 -1.61
C SER A 77 -22.17 -8.38 -1.28
N SER A 78 -22.94 -8.01 -2.30
CA SER A 78 -24.26 -7.37 -2.11
C SER A 78 -25.19 -8.24 -1.24
N ARG A 79 -25.10 -9.57 -1.35
CA ARG A 79 -25.81 -10.54 -0.49
C ARG A 79 -25.25 -10.58 0.94
N THR A 80 -23.95 -10.86 1.08
CA THR A 80 -23.37 -11.14 2.40
C THR A 80 -23.26 -9.91 3.28
N PHE A 81 -23.29 -8.71 2.69
CA PHE A 81 -23.44 -7.47 3.45
C PHE A 81 -24.78 -7.43 4.21
N ARG A 82 -25.86 -7.90 3.57
CA ARG A 82 -27.18 -8.09 4.20
C ARG A 82 -27.19 -9.22 5.21
N SER A 83 -26.74 -10.42 4.82
CA SER A 83 -26.84 -11.59 5.72
C SER A 83 -25.98 -11.47 6.99
N LYS A 84 -24.97 -10.60 6.98
CA LYS A 84 -24.18 -10.23 8.17
C LYS A 84 -24.80 -9.12 9.03
N GLY A 85 -25.97 -8.61 8.68
CA GLY A 85 -26.66 -7.51 9.39
C GLY A 85 -26.01 -6.14 9.26
N LEU A 86 -25.04 -5.98 8.35
CA LEU A 86 -24.32 -4.70 8.16
C LEU A 86 -25.25 -3.64 7.56
N TRP A 87 -26.15 -4.07 6.67
CA TRP A 87 -27.18 -3.20 6.13
C TRP A 87 -28.16 -2.70 7.19
N ASP A 88 -28.59 -3.56 8.13
CA ASP A 88 -29.52 -3.18 9.19
C ASP A 88 -28.93 -2.11 10.11
N GLU A 89 -27.61 -2.05 10.26
CA GLU A 89 -26.94 -0.96 10.97
C GLU A 89 -27.10 0.38 10.24
N VAL A 90 -26.86 0.40 8.94
CA VAL A 90 -26.98 1.61 8.11
C VAL A 90 -28.43 2.05 8.01
N LEU A 91 -29.34 1.14 7.68
CA LEU A 91 -30.76 1.43 7.47
C LEU A 91 -31.45 2.03 8.70
N ARG A 92 -31.01 1.67 9.92
CA ARG A 92 -31.50 2.27 11.16
C ARG A 92 -31.04 3.71 11.37
N LYS A 93 -29.92 4.12 10.76
CA LYS A 93 -29.32 5.45 10.90
C LYS A 93 -29.76 6.43 9.81
N ILE A 94 -30.14 5.92 8.63
CA ILE A 94 -30.60 6.73 7.50
C ILE A 94 -31.80 7.60 7.90
N GLN A 95 -31.75 8.87 7.52
CA GLN A 95 -32.83 9.84 7.63
C GLN A 95 -33.12 10.51 6.28
N PRO A 96 -34.28 11.18 6.14
CA PRO A 96 -34.58 11.95 4.93
C PRO A 96 -33.49 12.96 4.59
N GLY A 97 -33.09 13.02 3.31
CA GLY A 97 -32.04 13.89 2.81
C GLY A 97 -30.61 13.35 2.95
N ASP A 98 -30.42 12.16 3.55
CA ASP A 98 -29.15 11.45 3.51
C ASP A 98 -28.89 10.84 2.12
N TYR A 99 -27.63 10.50 1.84
CA TYR A 99 -27.21 9.86 0.60
C TYR A 99 -26.71 8.43 0.89
N LEU A 100 -26.98 7.51 -0.04
CA LEU A 100 -26.46 6.15 0.02
C LEU A 100 -25.62 5.85 -1.22
N PHE A 101 -24.30 5.81 -1.04
CA PHE A 101 -23.36 5.38 -2.07
C PHE A 101 -23.18 3.87 -1.97
N MET A 102 -23.36 3.16 -3.09
CA MET A 102 -23.21 1.71 -3.11
C MET A 102 -22.37 1.23 -4.29
N GLN A 103 -21.42 0.34 -3.99
CA GLN A 103 -20.63 -0.36 -5.00
C GLN A 103 -20.33 -1.80 -4.57
N PHE A 104 -20.80 -2.76 -5.35
CA PHE A 104 -20.56 -4.20 -5.18
C PHE A 104 -20.22 -4.84 -6.53
N GLY A 105 -19.91 -6.14 -6.54
CA GLY A 105 -19.65 -6.91 -7.75
C GLY A 105 -18.41 -7.79 -7.71
N HIS A 106 -17.33 -7.37 -7.04
CA HIS A 106 -16.08 -8.15 -7.03
C HIS A 106 -16.21 -9.48 -6.30
N ASN A 107 -16.97 -9.48 -5.19
CA ASN A 107 -17.18 -10.66 -4.37
C ASN A 107 -18.44 -11.44 -4.78
N ASP A 108 -19.38 -10.77 -5.43
CA ASP A 108 -20.62 -11.33 -5.98
C ASP A 108 -20.34 -12.36 -7.09
N ASP A 109 -19.22 -12.20 -7.82
CA ASP A 109 -18.69 -13.16 -8.83
C ASP A 109 -18.05 -14.42 -8.20
N GLY A 110 -18.08 -14.55 -6.87
CA GLY A 110 -17.63 -15.75 -6.18
C GLY A 110 -18.65 -16.89 -6.22
N PRO A 111 -18.29 -18.07 -5.70
CA PRO A 111 -19.23 -19.18 -5.56
C PRO A 111 -20.42 -18.81 -4.66
N ILE A 112 -21.63 -19.17 -5.11
CA ILE A 112 -22.88 -19.00 -4.35
C ILE A 112 -22.83 -19.80 -3.05
N ASN A 113 -22.28 -21.01 -3.11
CA ASN A 113 -22.10 -21.90 -1.98
C ASN A 113 -20.76 -22.65 -2.11
N ASP A 114 -19.93 -22.61 -1.06
CA ASP A 114 -18.70 -23.39 -0.91
C ASP A 114 -18.32 -23.45 0.59
N ASP A 115 -17.30 -24.20 0.96
CA ASP A 115 -16.82 -24.34 2.35
C ASP A 115 -15.78 -23.28 2.76
N PHE A 116 -15.58 -22.23 1.96
CA PHE A 116 -14.50 -21.26 2.17
C PHE A 116 -14.96 -19.80 2.22
N ARG A 117 -15.82 -19.36 1.30
CA ARG A 117 -16.29 -17.98 1.12
C ARG A 117 -17.81 -17.84 1.07
N ALA A 118 -18.52 -18.73 0.38
CA ALA A 118 -19.98 -18.81 0.20
C ALA A 118 -20.67 -17.44 0.11
N ARG A 119 -20.24 -16.62 -0.86
CA ARG A 119 -20.62 -15.18 -0.92
C ARG A 119 -21.20 -14.74 -2.25
N GLY A 120 -21.24 -15.61 -3.25
CA GLY A 120 -21.74 -15.28 -4.58
C GLY A 120 -23.23 -14.94 -4.60
N THR A 121 -23.62 -14.34 -5.73
CA THR A 121 -25.03 -14.07 -6.08
C THR A 121 -25.39 -14.74 -7.40
N ILE A 122 -26.69 -14.93 -7.66
CA ILE A 122 -27.13 -15.34 -8.99
C ILE A 122 -26.85 -14.21 -9.98
N TYR A 123 -26.40 -14.54 -11.17
CA TYR A 123 -26.06 -13.57 -12.20
C TYR A 123 -27.30 -12.86 -12.77
N GLY A 124 -27.12 -11.60 -13.15
CA GLY A 124 -28.16 -10.80 -13.80
C GLY A 124 -29.02 -9.98 -12.84
N ILE A 125 -30.15 -9.52 -13.37
CA ILE A 125 -31.06 -8.56 -12.73
C ILE A 125 -32.49 -9.06 -12.56
N SER A 126 -32.78 -10.33 -12.88
CA SER A 126 -34.12 -10.91 -12.72
C SER A 126 -34.49 -11.13 -11.24
N ASP A 127 -35.68 -11.65 -10.97
CA ASP A 127 -36.10 -12.06 -9.62
C ASP A 127 -35.83 -13.56 -9.36
N ALA A 128 -34.90 -14.16 -10.11
CA ALA A 128 -34.52 -15.56 -9.91
C ALA A 128 -33.97 -15.79 -8.50
N THR A 129 -34.25 -16.99 -7.98
CA THR A 129 -33.82 -17.44 -6.66
C THR A 129 -33.23 -18.84 -6.70
N GLU A 130 -32.41 -19.15 -5.71
CA GLU A 130 -31.83 -20.47 -5.48
C GLU A 130 -31.78 -20.73 -3.97
N GLU A 131 -32.30 -21.86 -3.53
CA GLU A 131 -32.19 -22.30 -2.14
C GLU A 131 -30.87 -23.03 -1.92
N ILE A 132 -30.16 -22.68 -0.85
CA ILE A 132 -28.93 -23.36 -0.45
C ILE A 132 -28.95 -23.67 1.04
N ASP A 133 -28.26 -24.75 1.41
CA ASP A 133 -27.74 -24.92 2.76
C ASP A 133 -26.28 -24.45 2.73
N ASN A 134 -26.02 -23.29 3.34
CA ASN A 134 -24.72 -22.64 3.29
C ASN A 134 -23.67 -23.53 3.97
N MET A 135 -22.69 -24.01 3.20
CA MET A 135 -21.68 -24.94 3.70
C MET A 135 -20.75 -24.33 4.75
N LEU A 136 -20.60 -22.99 4.74
CA LEU A 136 -19.74 -22.27 5.68
C LEU A 136 -20.45 -21.98 7.01
N THR A 137 -21.74 -21.63 6.98
CA THR A 137 -22.50 -21.21 8.17
C THR A 137 -23.44 -22.28 8.71
N GLY A 138 -23.79 -23.28 7.90
CA GLY A 138 -24.83 -24.27 8.17
C GLY A 138 -26.25 -23.72 8.07
N ALA A 139 -26.44 -22.46 7.68
CA ALA A 139 -27.74 -21.84 7.58
C ALA A 139 -28.41 -22.14 6.24
N HIS A 140 -29.74 -22.36 6.27
CA HIS A 140 -30.55 -22.38 5.06
C HIS A 140 -30.78 -20.94 4.56
N GLU A 141 -30.51 -20.68 3.28
CA GLU A 141 -30.58 -19.35 2.67
C GLU A 141 -31.28 -19.38 1.30
N ILE A 142 -32.09 -18.37 1.03
CA ILE A 142 -32.60 -18.08 -0.32
C ILE A 142 -31.69 -17.03 -0.96
N VAL A 143 -31.01 -17.41 -2.02
CA VAL A 143 -30.08 -16.57 -2.77
C VAL A 143 -30.83 -15.91 -3.91
N HIS A 144 -30.74 -14.59 -4.03
CA HIS A 144 -31.29 -13.84 -5.15
C HIS A 144 -30.21 -13.42 -6.17
N THR A 145 -30.65 -12.82 -7.27
CA THR A 145 -29.75 -12.18 -8.24
C THR A 145 -29.05 -10.97 -7.67
N TYR A 146 -27.89 -10.62 -8.24
CA TYR A 146 -27.20 -9.35 -7.94
C TYR A 146 -28.16 -8.17 -8.04
N GLY A 147 -28.91 -8.05 -9.16
CA GLY A 147 -29.80 -6.93 -9.35
C GLY A 147 -30.94 -6.84 -8.33
N TRP A 148 -31.45 -7.99 -7.86
CA TRP A 148 -32.43 -8.00 -6.78
C TRP A 148 -31.88 -7.38 -5.50
N TYR A 149 -30.66 -7.75 -5.07
CA TYR A 149 -30.05 -7.17 -3.87
C TYR A 149 -29.83 -5.66 -3.98
N ILE A 150 -29.36 -5.19 -5.15
CA ILE A 150 -29.20 -3.75 -5.41
C ILE A 150 -30.55 -3.03 -5.35
N ARG A 151 -31.61 -3.57 -5.97
CA ARG A 151 -32.97 -3.01 -5.87
C ARG A 151 -33.46 -2.90 -4.43
N GLN A 152 -33.20 -3.90 -3.58
CA GLN A 152 -33.61 -3.83 -2.17
C GLN A 152 -32.93 -2.68 -1.43
N TYR A 153 -31.63 -2.46 -1.64
CA TYR A 153 -30.93 -1.33 -1.01
C TYR A 153 -31.51 0.01 -1.44
N ILE A 154 -31.80 0.16 -2.74
CA ILE A 154 -32.41 1.36 -3.31
C ILE A 154 -33.80 1.59 -2.73
N ALA A 155 -34.67 0.58 -2.78
CA ALA A 155 -36.06 0.69 -2.34
C ALA A 155 -36.15 1.05 -0.84
N GLU A 156 -35.37 0.40 0.00
CA GLU A 156 -35.39 0.64 1.45
C GLU A 156 -34.77 2.01 1.82
N ALA A 157 -33.73 2.45 1.10
CA ALA A 157 -33.17 3.79 1.27
C ALA A 157 -34.15 4.89 0.83
N LYS A 158 -34.81 4.72 -0.33
CA LYS A 158 -35.87 5.62 -0.81
C LYS A 158 -37.03 5.68 0.17
N ALA A 159 -37.44 4.55 0.74
CA ALA A 159 -38.49 4.48 1.76
C ALA A 159 -38.14 5.25 3.05
N LYS A 160 -36.85 5.47 3.33
CA LYS A 160 -36.36 6.33 4.41
C LYS A 160 -36.13 7.79 4.00
N GLY A 161 -36.40 8.15 2.74
CA GLY A 161 -36.18 9.49 2.19
C GLY A 161 -34.73 9.79 1.84
N ALA A 162 -33.86 8.78 1.77
CA ALA A 162 -32.49 8.95 1.30
C ALA A 162 -32.39 8.89 -0.23
N ILE A 163 -31.28 9.41 -0.76
CA ILE A 163 -30.97 9.52 -2.18
C ILE A 163 -29.90 8.48 -2.52
N PRO A 164 -30.25 7.36 -3.20
CA PRO A 164 -29.29 6.34 -3.57
C PRO A 164 -28.45 6.76 -4.79
N VAL A 165 -27.18 6.36 -4.78
CA VAL A 165 -26.24 6.50 -5.90
C VAL A 165 -25.55 5.16 -6.10
N VAL A 166 -25.73 4.57 -7.27
CA VAL A 166 -25.16 3.26 -7.63
C VAL A 166 -23.87 3.47 -8.43
N MET A 167 -22.85 2.67 -8.15
CA MET A 167 -21.59 2.72 -8.89
C MET A 167 -21.22 1.34 -9.44
N SER A 168 -20.65 1.30 -10.63
CA SER A 168 -20.00 0.06 -11.12
C SER A 168 -18.74 -0.24 -10.30
N PRO A 169 -18.37 -1.53 -10.11
CA PRO A 169 -17.11 -1.88 -9.45
C PRO A 169 -15.91 -1.29 -10.18
N ILE A 170 -14.86 -0.88 -9.46
CA ILE A 170 -13.61 -0.42 -10.09
C ILE A 170 -13.03 -1.50 -11.03
N PRO A 171 -12.25 -1.13 -12.06
CA PRO A 171 -11.60 -2.13 -12.90
C PRO A 171 -10.52 -2.88 -12.11
N ARG A 172 -10.20 -4.10 -12.56
CA ARG A 172 -9.00 -4.80 -12.11
C ARG A 172 -7.80 -4.37 -12.96
N ASN A 173 -6.61 -4.48 -12.41
CA ASN A 173 -5.33 -4.23 -13.09
C ASN A 173 -4.89 -5.42 -13.97
N ASP A 174 -5.80 -5.92 -14.80
CA ASP A 174 -5.65 -7.13 -15.62
C ASP A 174 -5.47 -6.75 -17.11
N TRP A 175 -4.44 -5.98 -17.43
CA TRP A 175 -4.26 -5.39 -18.76
C TRP A 175 -4.22 -6.44 -19.89
N GLU A 176 -4.92 -6.14 -20.99
CA GLU A 176 -4.93 -6.92 -22.22
C GLU A 176 -4.54 -6.01 -23.40
N ASN A 177 -3.39 -6.29 -24.03
CA ASN A 177 -2.90 -5.51 -25.19
C ASN A 177 -2.84 -3.98 -24.94
N GLY A 178 -2.47 -3.57 -23.72
CA GLY A 178 -2.40 -2.15 -23.34
C GLY A 178 -3.75 -1.52 -23.01
N GLN A 179 -4.82 -2.31 -22.90
CA GLN A 179 -6.15 -1.86 -22.48
C GLN A 179 -6.57 -2.51 -21.16
N VAL A 180 -7.39 -1.81 -20.39
CA VAL A 180 -7.92 -2.31 -19.11
C VAL A 180 -9.30 -2.96 -19.35
N PRO A 181 -9.53 -4.24 -19.05
CA PRO A 181 -10.83 -4.87 -19.28
C PRO A 181 -11.98 -4.15 -18.55
N ARG A 182 -13.08 -3.89 -19.26
CA ARG A 182 -14.30 -3.27 -18.72
C ARG A 182 -15.21 -4.32 -18.09
N ASN A 183 -15.96 -3.93 -17.07
CA ASN A 183 -17.04 -4.72 -16.48
C ASN A 183 -18.41 -4.32 -17.06
N ASP A 184 -18.48 -4.16 -18.38
CA ASP A 184 -19.65 -3.66 -19.13
C ASP A 184 -20.58 -4.76 -19.66
N THR A 185 -20.31 -6.01 -19.29
CA THR A 185 -21.12 -7.19 -19.65
C THR A 185 -21.68 -7.95 -18.44
N LYS A 186 -21.27 -7.59 -17.22
CA LYS A 186 -21.64 -8.27 -15.97
C LYS A 186 -22.05 -7.26 -14.89
N TYR A 187 -21.44 -7.30 -13.70
CA TYR A 187 -21.81 -6.48 -12.54
C TYR A 187 -21.85 -4.98 -12.80
N GLY A 188 -20.94 -4.43 -13.61
CA GLY A 188 -21.00 -3.01 -13.98
C GLY A 188 -22.18 -2.69 -14.90
N LEU A 189 -22.53 -3.59 -15.83
CA LEU A 189 -23.74 -3.50 -16.64
C LEU A 189 -25.00 -3.64 -15.79
N TRP A 190 -25.09 -4.67 -14.96
CA TRP A 190 -26.26 -4.93 -14.12
C TRP A 190 -26.49 -3.81 -13.10
N ALA A 191 -25.42 -3.24 -12.53
CA ALA A 191 -25.52 -2.06 -11.68
C ALA A 191 -26.13 -0.87 -12.43
N LYS A 192 -25.69 -0.63 -13.68
CA LYS A 192 -26.24 0.41 -14.56
C LYS A 192 -27.71 0.17 -14.88
N GLU A 193 -28.07 -1.06 -15.26
CA GLU A 193 -29.43 -1.42 -15.63
C GLU A 193 -30.40 -1.25 -14.45
N VAL A 194 -30.00 -1.68 -13.26
CA VAL A 194 -30.79 -1.48 -12.04
C VAL A 194 -30.92 0.00 -11.69
N ALA A 195 -29.82 0.76 -11.76
CA ALA A 195 -29.87 2.19 -11.47
C ALA A 195 -30.83 2.93 -12.41
N ASN A 196 -30.78 2.59 -13.71
CA ASN A 196 -31.70 3.13 -14.71
C ASN A 196 -33.15 2.72 -14.44
N SER A 197 -33.42 1.44 -14.14
CA SER A 197 -34.79 0.96 -13.91
C SER A 197 -35.41 1.54 -12.64
N GLU A 198 -34.58 1.80 -11.64
CA GLU A 198 -35.00 2.40 -10.38
C GLU A 198 -34.95 3.92 -10.40
N GLU A 199 -34.59 4.56 -11.51
CA GLU A 199 -34.45 6.01 -11.65
C GLU A 199 -33.59 6.59 -10.50
N VAL A 200 -32.35 6.11 -10.40
CA VAL A 200 -31.33 6.64 -9.48
C VAL A 200 -30.03 6.93 -10.23
N GLU A 201 -29.25 7.86 -9.67
CA GLU A 201 -27.96 8.25 -10.24
C GLU A 201 -27.01 7.03 -10.37
N PHE A 202 -26.34 6.94 -11.51
CA PHE A 202 -25.36 5.90 -11.80
C PHE A 202 -24.00 6.49 -12.18
N ILE A 203 -22.98 6.16 -11.40
CA ILE A 203 -21.59 6.49 -11.73
C ILE A 203 -20.91 5.27 -12.34
N ASN A 204 -20.55 5.34 -13.62
CA ASN A 204 -19.77 4.29 -14.28
C ASN A 204 -18.29 4.36 -13.89
N LEU A 205 -17.98 4.13 -12.62
CA LEU A 205 -16.63 4.23 -12.07
C LEU A 205 -15.64 3.28 -12.76
N ASN A 206 -16.10 2.09 -13.17
CA ASN A 206 -15.31 1.13 -13.94
C ASN A 206 -14.67 1.76 -15.17
N GLU A 207 -15.51 2.35 -16.03
CA GLU A 207 -15.08 2.96 -17.30
C GLU A 207 -14.19 4.18 -17.07
N LYS A 208 -14.59 5.06 -16.14
CA LYS A 208 -13.83 6.28 -15.83
C LYS A 208 -12.42 5.96 -15.35
N MET A 209 -12.32 4.97 -14.47
CA MET A 209 -11.03 4.56 -13.91
C MET A 209 -10.20 3.78 -14.92
N ALA A 210 -10.81 2.95 -15.77
CA ALA A 210 -10.11 2.26 -16.85
C ALA A 210 -9.48 3.27 -17.84
N ILE A 211 -10.23 4.27 -18.29
CA ILE A 211 -9.70 5.35 -19.15
C ILE A 211 -8.54 6.09 -18.46
N ALA A 212 -8.69 6.40 -17.18
CA ALA A 212 -7.65 7.10 -16.42
C ALA A 212 -6.36 6.25 -16.29
N MET A 213 -6.51 4.93 -16.05
CA MET A 213 -5.40 3.99 -16.02
C MET A 213 -4.71 3.90 -17.38
N GLU A 214 -5.46 3.72 -18.46
CA GLU A 214 -4.92 3.65 -19.83
C GLU A 214 -4.13 4.89 -20.23
N LYS A 215 -4.60 6.08 -19.82
CA LYS A 215 -3.88 7.33 -20.04
C LYS A 215 -2.55 7.39 -19.29
N LEU A 216 -2.45 6.78 -18.10
CA LEU A 216 -1.21 6.67 -17.34
C LEU A 216 -0.27 5.62 -17.94
N GLY A 217 -0.84 4.53 -18.45
CA GLY A 217 -0.10 3.36 -18.95
C GLY A 217 0.18 2.32 -17.86
N GLU A 218 0.34 1.07 -18.28
CA GLU A 218 0.48 -0.10 -17.40
C GLU A 218 1.63 0.04 -16.40
N ASP A 219 2.81 0.44 -16.85
CA ASP A 219 4.00 0.62 -16.00
C ASP A 219 3.80 1.67 -14.90
N ALA A 220 3.03 2.72 -15.19
CA ALA A 220 2.76 3.79 -14.23
C ALA A 220 1.65 3.41 -13.23
N VAL A 221 0.81 2.43 -13.57
CA VAL A 221 -0.28 1.94 -12.73
C VAL A 221 0.18 0.79 -11.83
N THR A 222 0.87 -0.18 -12.40
CA THR A 222 1.33 -1.40 -11.72
C THR A 222 2.46 -1.10 -10.72
N GLY A 223 2.20 -1.32 -9.43
CA GLY A 223 3.12 -1.01 -8.33
C GLY A 223 2.96 0.41 -7.76
N HIS A 224 2.06 1.22 -8.32
CA HIS A 224 1.81 2.59 -7.86
C HIS A 224 0.36 2.86 -7.48
N TYR A 225 -0.60 2.44 -8.31
CA TYR A 225 -2.04 2.56 -8.08
C TYR A 225 -2.66 1.22 -7.68
N PHE A 226 -2.13 0.14 -8.23
CA PHE A 226 -2.38 -1.25 -7.83
C PHE A 226 -1.06 -1.92 -7.46
N PHE A 227 -1.13 -3.16 -6.98
CA PHE A 227 0.06 -3.95 -6.64
C PHE A 227 0.38 -4.91 -7.78
N LYS A 228 1.65 -5.36 -7.85
CA LYS A 228 2.10 -6.26 -8.93
C LYS A 228 1.36 -7.60 -8.95
N ARG A 229 1.00 -8.15 -7.79
CA ARG A 229 0.28 -9.44 -7.67
C ARG A 229 -1.11 -9.34 -7.08
N ASP A 230 -1.56 -8.12 -6.74
CA ASP A 230 -2.94 -7.87 -6.38
C ASP A 230 -3.55 -6.89 -7.39
N HIS A 231 -4.31 -7.47 -8.32
CA HIS A 231 -4.96 -6.74 -9.40
C HIS A 231 -6.32 -6.17 -8.99
N THR A 232 -6.82 -6.48 -7.80
CA THR A 232 -8.16 -6.03 -7.36
C THR A 232 -8.06 -4.86 -6.38
N HIS A 233 -7.12 -4.90 -5.43
CA HIS A 233 -7.04 -3.87 -4.39
C HIS A 233 -6.11 -2.73 -4.77
N THR A 234 -6.57 -1.51 -4.53
CA THR A 234 -5.80 -0.30 -4.82
C THR A 234 -4.86 0.09 -3.68
N SER A 235 -3.77 0.77 -4.03
CA SER A 235 -2.99 1.57 -3.08
C SER A 235 -3.75 2.84 -2.68
N ALA A 236 -3.21 3.64 -1.75
CA ALA A 236 -3.78 4.95 -1.44
C ALA A 236 -3.91 5.87 -2.69
N LYS A 237 -3.00 5.75 -3.67
CA LYS A 237 -3.10 6.51 -4.94
C LYS A 237 -4.25 6.01 -5.81
N GLY A 238 -4.44 4.71 -5.90
CA GLY A 238 -5.57 4.11 -6.63
C GLY A 238 -6.91 4.48 -6.02
N ALA A 239 -7.02 4.41 -4.69
CA ALA A 239 -8.21 4.82 -3.96
C ALA A 239 -8.54 6.31 -4.15
N VAL A 240 -7.53 7.19 -4.11
CA VAL A 240 -7.70 8.62 -4.40
C VAL A 240 -8.08 8.88 -5.86
N LEU A 241 -7.53 8.12 -6.81
CA LEU A 241 -7.92 8.22 -8.22
C LEU A 241 -9.42 7.93 -8.40
N ALA A 242 -9.88 6.80 -7.85
CA ALA A 242 -11.30 6.45 -7.87
C ALA A 242 -12.17 7.52 -7.20
N ALA A 243 -11.81 7.98 -5.99
CA ALA A 243 -12.55 9.04 -5.29
C ALA A 243 -12.58 10.36 -6.07
N THR A 244 -11.50 10.71 -6.77
CA THR A 244 -11.44 11.90 -7.64
C THR A 244 -12.44 11.77 -8.79
N LEU A 245 -12.49 10.60 -9.45
CA LEU A 245 -13.40 10.35 -10.57
C LEU A 245 -14.87 10.36 -10.13
N ILE A 246 -15.18 9.82 -8.95
CA ILE A 246 -16.52 9.93 -8.34
C ILE A 246 -16.90 11.40 -8.20
N VAL A 247 -16.03 12.22 -7.60
CA VAL A 247 -16.27 13.65 -7.39
C VAL A 247 -16.42 14.42 -8.71
N GLU A 248 -15.67 14.06 -9.75
CA GLU A 248 -15.82 14.64 -11.09
C GLU A 248 -17.17 14.32 -11.73
N GLU A 249 -17.70 13.11 -11.52
CA GLU A 249 -19.03 12.74 -12.02
C GLU A 249 -20.14 13.40 -11.18
N LEU A 250 -20.00 13.49 -9.86
CA LEU A 250 -20.95 14.22 -8.99
C LEU A 250 -21.09 15.70 -9.38
N LYS A 251 -20.00 16.34 -9.85
CA LYS A 251 -20.05 17.73 -10.35
C LYS A 251 -20.88 17.88 -11.62
N LYS A 252 -21.03 16.82 -12.40
CA LYS A 252 -21.78 16.81 -13.67
C LYS A 252 -23.25 16.43 -13.47
N SER A 253 -23.60 15.83 -12.34
CA SER A 253 -24.98 15.46 -12.05
C SER A 253 -25.82 16.71 -11.79
N ASP A 254 -26.93 16.83 -12.51
CA ASP A 254 -27.94 17.87 -12.30
C ASP A 254 -28.96 17.48 -11.23
N GLU A 255 -29.05 16.19 -10.91
CA GLU A 255 -30.01 15.62 -9.95
C GLU A 255 -29.41 15.45 -8.54
N CYS A 256 -28.08 15.50 -8.42
CA CYS A 256 -27.38 15.32 -7.15
C CYS A 256 -26.87 16.66 -6.58
N TYR A 257 -27.50 17.14 -5.51
CA TYR A 257 -27.07 18.34 -4.78
C TYR A 257 -25.78 18.14 -3.97
N LEU A 258 -25.15 16.95 -4.02
CA LEU A 258 -23.87 16.70 -3.34
C LEU A 258 -22.74 17.61 -3.80
N LYS A 259 -22.82 18.11 -5.04
CA LYS A 259 -21.83 19.07 -5.57
C LYS A 259 -21.72 20.33 -4.71
N ASP A 260 -22.77 20.70 -3.98
CA ASP A 260 -22.79 21.88 -3.11
C ASP A 260 -22.02 21.70 -1.79
N TYR A 261 -21.66 20.46 -1.45
CA TYR A 261 -20.83 20.12 -0.29
C TYR A 261 -19.37 19.86 -0.67
N LEU A 262 -19.00 19.91 -1.95
CA LEU A 262 -17.63 19.67 -2.39
C LEU A 262 -16.73 20.88 -2.05
N LEU A 263 -15.51 20.58 -1.61
CA LEU A 263 -14.47 21.58 -1.46
C LEU A 263 -14.03 22.08 -2.85
N LYS A 264 -13.88 23.40 -2.99
CA LYS A 264 -13.37 24.01 -4.24
C LYS A 264 -11.94 23.56 -4.56
N ASN A 265 -11.10 23.47 -3.52
CA ASN A 265 -9.69 23.08 -3.61
C ASN A 265 -9.37 22.07 -2.50
N PRO A 266 -9.75 20.78 -2.65
CA PRO A 266 -9.50 19.78 -1.63
C PRO A 266 -7.99 19.56 -1.44
N LYS A 267 -7.53 19.48 -0.19
CA LYS A 267 -6.15 19.12 0.14
C LYS A 267 -6.08 17.62 0.37
N ILE A 268 -5.53 16.89 -0.60
CA ILE A 268 -5.35 15.44 -0.49
C ILE A 268 -4.09 15.12 0.32
N ASN A 269 -4.27 14.41 1.42
CA ASN A 269 -3.22 13.88 2.26
C ASN A 269 -3.15 12.36 2.04
N PHE A 270 -1.98 11.89 1.64
CA PHE A 270 -1.69 10.45 1.60
C PHE A 270 -1.21 9.97 2.97
N PRO A 271 -1.36 8.66 3.27
CA PRO A 271 -0.74 8.04 4.43
C PRO A 271 0.76 8.34 4.47
N VAL A 272 1.27 8.71 5.65
CA VAL A 272 2.70 8.98 5.84
C VAL A 272 3.47 7.67 5.68
N LYS A 273 4.35 7.61 4.68
CA LYS A 273 5.22 6.45 4.47
C LYS A 273 6.23 6.31 5.60
N LYS A 274 6.47 5.08 6.06
CA LYS A 274 7.60 4.78 6.96
C LYS A 274 8.91 4.86 6.18
N LYS A 275 9.97 5.36 6.80
CA LYS A 275 11.27 5.46 6.13
C LYS A 275 12.10 4.21 6.40
N VAL A 276 12.82 3.77 5.39
CA VAL A 276 13.88 2.77 5.51
C VAL A 276 15.19 3.46 5.18
N PHE A 277 16.01 3.71 6.19
CA PHE A 277 17.36 4.23 5.99
C PHE A 277 18.31 3.06 5.76
N ILE A 278 19.15 3.16 4.73
CA ILE A 278 20.18 2.15 4.45
C ILE A 278 21.53 2.84 4.57
N ILE A 279 22.42 2.34 5.42
CA ILE A 279 23.79 2.84 5.54
C ILE A 279 24.79 1.72 5.24
N GLY A 280 25.89 2.09 4.58
CA GLY A 280 26.89 1.14 4.16
C GLY A 280 27.92 1.70 3.19
N ASP A 281 28.65 0.78 2.56
CA ASP A 281 29.76 1.05 1.64
C ASP A 281 29.35 1.04 0.15
N SER A 282 30.31 0.86 -0.76
CA SER A 282 30.06 0.81 -2.22
C SER A 282 29.20 -0.37 -2.65
N THR A 283 29.20 -1.49 -1.93
CA THR A 283 28.35 -2.65 -2.23
C THR A 283 26.88 -2.42 -1.86
N VAL A 284 26.60 -1.31 -1.17
CA VAL A 284 25.26 -0.89 -0.73
C VAL A 284 24.78 0.36 -1.46
N ALA A 285 25.69 1.32 -1.70
CA ALA A 285 25.41 2.61 -2.31
C ALA A 285 24.85 2.50 -3.74
N ASP A 286 24.15 3.54 -4.19
CA ASP A 286 23.58 3.59 -5.55
C ASP A 286 24.63 3.40 -6.64
N GLY A 287 25.86 3.85 -6.38
CA GLY A 287 27.01 3.66 -7.25
C GLY A 287 26.87 4.41 -8.56
N ASN A 288 27.20 3.76 -9.67
CA ASN A 288 26.98 4.21 -11.04
C ASN A 288 26.39 3.05 -11.86
N ASP A 289 26.36 3.12 -13.20
CA ASP A 289 25.78 2.03 -14.01
C ASP A 289 26.69 0.80 -14.17
N GLU A 290 27.97 0.90 -13.78
CA GLU A 290 28.94 -0.21 -13.82
C GLU A 290 29.06 -0.92 -12.45
N ILE A 291 29.08 -0.13 -11.38
CA ILE A 291 29.17 -0.56 -9.99
C ILE A 291 27.87 -0.17 -9.30
N VAL A 292 27.05 -1.16 -8.99
CA VAL A 292 25.74 -1.00 -8.38
C VAL A 292 25.73 -1.72 -7.05
N GLY A 293 25.37 -1.01 -5.97
CA GLY A 293 25.12 -1.62 -4.68
C GLY A 293 23.68 -2.11 -4.53
N TRP A 294 23.47 -3.13 -3.70
CA TRP A 294 22.14 -3.74 -3.52
C TRP A 294 21.10 -2.78 -2.94
N GLY A 295 21.53 -1.73 -2.22
CA GLY A 295 20.63 -0.70 -1.69
C GLY A 295 19.91 0.08 -2.79
N ARG A 296 20.52 0.22 -3.98
CA ARG A 296 19.88 0.78 -5.17
C ARG A 296 18.69 -0.05 -5.61
N GLU A 297 18.79 -1.38 -5.54
CA GLU A 297 17.83 -2.30 -6.14
C GLU A 297 16.75 -2.76 -5.16
N LEU A 298 16.93 -2.52 -3.86
CA LEU A 298 15.98 -2.94 -2.82
C LEU A 298 14.56 -2.41 -3.06
N TYR A 299 14.39 -1.21 -3.65
CA TYR A 299 13.05 -0.65 -3.90
C TYR A 299 12.17 -1.54 -4.81
N ASN A 300 12.78 -2.40 -5.64
CA ASN A 300 12.03 -3.30 -6.51
C ASN A 300 11.27 -4.39 -5.74
N TYR A 301 11.72 -4.69 -4.53
CA TYR A 301 11.26 -5.81 -3.71
C TYR A 301 10.54 -5.34 -2.44
N MET A 302 10.26 -4.05 -2.31
CA MET A 302 9.62 -3.46 -1.14
C MET A 302 8.35 -2.71 -1.53
N ASP A 303 7.40 -2.61 -0.61
CA ASP A 303 6.17 -1.86 -0.77
C ASP A 303 6.41 -0.36 -0.68
N THR A 304 6.86 0.22 -1.80
CA THR A 304 7.08 1.66 -1.94
C THR A 304 5.79 2.48 -1.89
N THR A 305 4.61 1.86 -1.86
CA THR A 305 3.36 2.59 -1.59
C THR A 305 3.26 2.99 -0.12
N ARG A 306 3.86 2.19 0.78
CA ARG A 306 3.92 2.43 2.23
C ARG A 306 5.30 2.82 2.76
N LEU A 307 6.36 2.58 1.99
CA LEU A 307 7.74 2.87 2.38
C LEU A 307 8.38 3.97 1.53
N LEU A 308 9.22 4.77 2.18
CA LEU A 308 10.21 5.62 1.54
C LEU A 308 11.60 5.06 1.82
N ILE A 309 12.24 4.50 0.80
CA ILE A 309 13.59 3.95 0.92
C ILE A 309 14.61 5.07 0.68
N LEU A 310 15.51 5.25 1.64
CA LEU A 310 16.54 6.28 1.65
C LEU A 310 17.90 5.61 1.71
N ASN A 311 18.50 5.36 0.55
CA ASN A 311 19.86 4.85 0.48
C ASN A 311 20.87 5.95 0.83
N LYS A 312 21.46 5.84 2.01
CA LYS A 312 22.45 6.77 2.57
C LYS A 312 23.85 6.17 2.57
N ALA A 313 24.03 4.97 2.04
CA ALA A 313 25.33 4.37 1.84
C ALA A 313 26.21 5.22 0.92
N ARG A 314 27.53 5.14 1.11
CA ARG A 314 28.52 5.91 0.36
C ARG A 314 29.70 5.05 -0.03
N GLY A 315 30.07 5.11 -1.31
CA GLY A 315 31.21 4.40 -1.85
C GLY A 315 32.49 4.69 -1.07
N GLY A 316 33.22 3.61 -0.75
CA GLY A 316 34.50 3.67 -0.04
C GLY A 316 34.40 4.05 1.44
N ARG A 317 33.23 4.03 2.07
CA ARG A 317 33.13 4.26 3.52
C ARG A 317 33.27 2.97 4.31
N SER A 318 33.87 3.07 5.48
CA SER A 318 33.84 2.08 6.56
C SER A 318 32.87 2.52 7.65
N SER A 319 32.61 1.67 8.65
CA SER A 319 31.84 2.09 9.84
C SER A 319 32.50 3.29 10.52
N ARG A 320 33.83 3.32 10.62
CA ARG A 320 34.60 4.47 11.15
C ARG A 320 34.43 5.72 10.31
N SER A 321 34.73 5.66 9.00
CA SER A 321 34.79 6.87 8.19
C SER A 321 33.40 7.47 7.97
N PHE A 322 32.36 6.62 7.93
CA PHE A 322 30.97 7.08 7.90
C PHE A 322 30.58 7.88 9.15
N HIS A 323 31.09 7.48 10.32
CA HIS A 323 30.93 8.25 11.56
C HIS A 323 31.74 9.56 11.52
N TYR A 324 33.04 9.47 11.22
CA TYR A 324 33.95 10.63 11.24
C TYR A 324 33.51 11.75 10.30
N GLU A 325 33.04 11.41 9.10
CA GLU A 325 32.64 12.38 8.07
C GLU A 325 31.28 13.04 8.37
N GLY A 326 30.62 12.73 9.50
CA GLY A 326 29.31 13.29 9.85
C GLY A 326 28.13 12.68 9.09
N LEU A 327 28.38 11.67 8.24
CA LEU A 327 27.33 11.00 7.46
C LEU A 327 26.33 10.29 8.38
N TRP A 328 26.79 9.73 9.51
CA TRP A 328 25.88 9.21 10.52
C TRP A 328 24.99 10.29 11.13
N ASP A 329 25.51 11.48 11.42
CA ASP A 329 24.72 12.56 12.01
C ASP A 329 23.63 13.07 11.06
N GLU A 330 23.93 13.13 9.76
CA GLU A 330 22.93 13.44 8.73
C GLU A 330 21.77 12.44 8.74
N VAL A 331 22.07 11.14 8.87
CA VAL A 331 21.04 10.09 8.96
C VAL A 331 20.29 10.18 10.29
N ARG A 332 21.02 10.20 11.39
CA ARG A 332 20.51 10.18 12.77
C ARG A 332 19.50 11.30 13.01
N THR A 333 19.75 12.50 12.50
CA THR A 333 18.83 13.65 12.66
C THR A 333 17.47 13.47 11.97
N GLN A 334 17.39 12.61 10.95
CA GLN A 334 16.18 12.36 10.16
C GLN A 334 15.35 11.17 10.65
N LEU A 335 15.87 10.37 11.59
CA LEU A 335 15.23 9.19 12.14
C LEU A 335 14.02 9.54 13.03
N ASN A 336 12.88 8.89 12.79
CA ASN A 336 11.65 9.02 13.59
C ASN A 336 11.15 7.67 14.09
N SER A 337 10.32 7.72 15.15
CA SER A 337 9.73 6.51 15.72
C SER A 337 8.90 5.72 14.69
N GLY A 338 9.19 4.42 14.61
CA GLY A 338 8.58 3.51 13.65
C GLY A 338 9.19 3.50 12.24
N ASP A 339 10.28 4.24 12.01
CA ASP A 339 11.15 4.04 10.84
C ASP A 339 12.03 2.79 11.02
N PHE A 340 12.75 2.42 9.95
CA PHE A 340 13.68 1.30 9.92
C PHE A 340 15.09 1.78 9.55
N LEU A 341 16.11 1.11 10.08
CA LEU A 341 17.51 1.29 9.72
C LEU A 341 18.13 -0.06 9.35
N ILE A 342 18.72 -0.14 8.16
CA ILE A 342 19.51 -1.28 7.68
C ILE A 342 20.98 -0.86 7.62
N ILE A 343 21.85 -1.63 8.26
CA ILE A 343 23.28 -1.34 8.40
C ILE A 343 24.08 -2.46 7.76
N GLN A 344 24.98 -2.14 6.83
CA GLN A 344 25.97 -3.10 6.31
C GLN A 344 27.33 -2.42 6.06
N PHE A 345 28.34 -2.80 6.83
CA PHE A 345 29.73 -2.37 6.66
C PHE A 345 30.70 -3.54 6.85
N GLY A 346 31.94 -3.36 6.42
CA GLY A 346 33.07 -4.25 6.71
C GLY A 346 34.12 -4.29 5.60
N HIS A 347 33.75 -4.10 4.32
CA HIS A 347 34.69 -4.23 3.20
C HIS A 347 35.86 -3.24 3.29
N ASN A 348 35.60 -2.05 3.82
CA ASN A 348 36.58 -0.98 3.97
C ASN A 348 37.16 -0.89 5.38
N ASP A 349 36.61 -1.62 6.35
CA ASP A 349 36.98 -1.56 7.77
C ASP A 349 38.33 -2.22 8.05
N GLY A 350 38.77 -3.15 7.18
CA GLY A 350 40.12 -3.73 7.21
C GLY A 350 41.23 -2.83 6.62
N GLY A 351 40.92 -1.58 6.28
CA GLY A 351 41.90 -0.62 5.80
C GLY A 351 42.97 -0.24 6.84
N ASN A 352 44.00 0.50 6.41
CA ASN A 352 45.00 1.04 7.35
C ASN A 352 44.36 2.03 8.33
N LEU A 353 44.81 2.01 9.58
CA LEU A 353 44.32 2.87 10.65
C LEU A 353 44.81 4.32 10.51
N ASP A 354 46.05 4.49 10.07
CA ASP A 354 46.87 5.71 10.16
C ASP A 354 47.44 6.17 8.81
N LYS A 355 46.92 5.65 7.70
CA LYS A 355 47.31 6.06 6.34
C LYS A 355 46.17 6.76 5.60
N PRO A 356 46.51 7.61 4.61
CA PRO A 356 45.54 8.28 3.76
C PRO A 356 44.42 7.34 3.29
N LYS A 357 43.17 7.84 3.36
CA LYS A 357 41.86 7.15 3.34
C LYS A 357 41.26 6.94 4.72
N TYR A 358 42.05 6.65 5.77
CA TYR A 358 41.61 6.56 7.18
C TYR A 358 40.35 5.72 7.41
N ARG A 359 40.23 4.59 6.71
CA ARG A 359 39.03 3.73 6.75
C ARG A 359 39.10 2.65 7.83
N GLY A 360 40.29 2.24 8.23
CA GLY A 360 40.46 1.11 9.15
C GLY A 360 39.76 1.33 10.48
N SER A 361 39.07 0.32 11.01
CA SER A 361 38.61 0.28 12.41
C SER A 361 39.42 -0.74 13.21
N LEU A 362 39.42 -0.63 14.54
CA LEU A 362 40.06 -1.63 15.38
C LEU A 362 39.25 -2.95 15.32
N PRO A 363 39.90 -4.12 15.37
CA PRO A 363 39.20 -5.40 15.36
C PRO A 363 38.38 -5.61 16.64
N GLY A 364 37.27 -6.34 16.52
CA GLY A 364 36.47 -6.76 17.67
C GLY A 364 35.23 -5.91 17.97
N THR A 365 34.66 -6.15 19.14
CA THR A 365 33.40 -5.55 19.63
C THR A 365 33.54 -4.85 20.98
N GLY A 366 34.75 -4.83 21.54
CA GLY A 366 35.07 -4.16 22.80
C GLY A 366 35.14 -2.65 22.65
N ASP A 367 35.57 -1.99 23.74
CA ASP A 367 35.64 -0.53 23.84
C ASP A 367 37.07 -0.01 23.65
N GLU A 368 37.95 -0.84 23.04
CA GLU A 368 39.32 -0.45 22.73
C GLU A 368 39.35 0.77 21.80
N THR A 369 40.31 1.64 22.05
CA THR A 369 40.52 2.86 21.28
C THR A 369 41.97 3.08 20.92
N MET A 370 42.21 3.79 19.82
CA MET A 370 43.54 4.23 19.39
C MET A 370 43.46 5.69 18.91
N GLU A 371 44.37 6.54 19.36
CA GLU A 371 44.52 7.88 18.78
C GLU A 371 45.30 7.78 17.46
N VAL A 372 44.74 8.31 16.38
CA VAL A 372 45.38 8.43 15.07
C VAL A 372 45.58 9.91 14.76
N THR A 373 46.79 10.28 14.36
CA THR A 373 47.08 11.60 13.80
C THR A 373 46.97 11.53 12.28
N ARG A 374 46.19 12.42 11.69
CA ARG A 374 46.00 12.52 10.23
C ARG A 374 47.02 13.46 9.60
N ASP A 375 47.11 13.43 8.28
CA ASP A 375 48.07 14.24 7.51
C ASP A 375 47.91 15.76 7.72
N ASP A 376 46.70 16.21 8.07
CA ASP A 376 46.39 17.60 8.40
C ASP A 376 46.73 17.98 9.86
N GLY A 377 47.30 17.05 10.62
CA GLY A 377 47.63 17.21 12.04
C GLY A 377 46.45 17.02 12.98
N SER A 378 45.23 16.77 12.47
CA SER A 378 44.08 16.47 13.31
C SER A 378 44.23 15.11 14.00
N LYS A 379 43.70 15.01 15.22
CA LYS A 379 43.71 13.78 16.02
C LYS A 379 42.31 13.19 16.05
N GLU A 380 42.22 11.89 15.82
CA GLU A 380 40.98 11.11 15.84
C GLU A 380 41.11 9.95 16.83
N ILE A 381 40.10 9.75 17.68
CA ILE A 381 39.98 8.53 18.47
C ILE A 381 39.24 7.48 17.64
N VAL A 382 39.96 6.41 17.31
CA VAL A 382 39.47 5.28 16.54
C VAL A 382 38.97 4.21 17.48
N HIS A 383 37.77 3.71 17.23
CA HIS A 383 37.16 2.63 18.01
C HIS A 383 37.18 1.29 17.26
N THR A 384 36.73 0.24 17.93
CA THR A 384 36.47 -1.05 17.30
C THR A 384 35.31 -1.00 16.30
N TYR A 385 35.31 -1.90 15.32
CA TYR A 385 34.18 -2.08 14.40
C TYR A 385 32.85 -2.24 15.16
N GLY A 386 32.82 -3.14 16.16
CA GLY A 386 31.60 -3.38 16.92
C GLY A 386 31.17 -2.17 17.73
N TRP A 387 32.08 -1.32 18.20
CA TRP A 387 31.72 -0.06 18.84
C TRP A 387 30.93 0.85 17.90
N TYR A 388 31.37 1.05 16.66
CA TYR A 388 30.65 1.88 15.68
C TYR A 388 29.26 1.31 15.35
N ILE A 389 29.16 0.00 15.15
CA ILE A 389 27.87 -0.66 14.90
C ILE A 389 26.93 -0.52 16.10
N LYS A 390 27.41 -0.77 17.33
CA LYS A 390 26.62 -0.56 18.57
C LYS A 390 26.15 0.89 18.67
N LYS A 391 27.01 1.86 18.40
CA LYS A 391 26.68 3.29 18.43
C LYS A 391 25.52 3.63 17.51
N TYR A 392 25.54 3.15 16.26
CA TYR A 392 24.45 3.38 15.30
C TYR A 392 23.14 2.73 15.75
N ILE A 393 23.20 1.51 16.28
CA ILE A 393 22.02 0.82 16.80
C ILE A 393 21.40 1.60 17.97
N GLN A 394 22.22 1.97 18.96
CA GLN A 394 21.79 2.67 20.16
C GLN A 394 21.12 4.01 19.82
N ASP A 395 21.78 4.83 18.99
CA ASP A 395 21.27 6.13 18.56
C ASP A 395 19.94 6.01 17.80
N ALA A 396 19.77 4.97 16.96
CA ALA A 396 18.54 4.71 16.25
C ALA A 396 17.42 4.20 17.18
N LYS A 397 17.72 3.26 18.08
CA LYS A 397 16.76 2.72 19.06
C LYS A 397 16.28 3.79 20.04
N ALA A 398 17.15 4.73 20.43
CA ALA A 398 16.77 5.89 21.25
C ALA A 398 15.70 6.78 20.58
N ARG A 399 15.54 6.68 19.26
CA ARG A 399 14.52 7.37 18.46
C ARG A 399 13.32 6.49 18.08
N GLY A 400 13.24 5.27 18.63
CA GLY A 400 12.17 4.32 18.33
C GLY A 400 12.27 3.68 16.94
N VAL A 401 13.47 3.64 16.34
CA VAL A 401 13.73 2.99 15.05
C VAL A 401 14.03 1.51 15.23
N SER A 402 13.47 0.68 14.35
CA SER A 402 13.80 -0.76 14.29
C SER A 402 15.06 -0.96 13.45
N VAL A 403 16.07 -1.64 14.01
CA VAL A 403 17.40 -1.78 13.39
C VAL A 403 17.66 -3.21 12.94
N ILE A 404 18.15 -3.36 11.71
CA ILE A 404 18.60 -4.63 11.11
C ILE A 404 20.07 -4.46 10.71
N VAL A 405 20.94 -5.30 11.25
CA VAL A 405 22.36 -5.34 10.90
C VAL A 405 22.59 -6.51 9.96
N LEU A 406 23.34 -6.28 8.90
CA LEU A 406 23.71 -7.29 7.91
C LEU A 406 25.21 -7.54 8.01
N SER A 407 25.64 -8.80 7.89
CA SER A 407 27.02 -9.10 7.48
C SER A 407 27.24 -8.59 6.04
N GLN A 408 28.46 -8.16 5.72
CA GLN A 408 28.80 -7.71 4.36
C GLN A 408 28.57 -8.82 3.31
N ILE A 409 28.12 -8.46 2.10
CA ILE A 409 27.99 -9.43 0.99
C ILE A 409 29.34 -10.12 0.70
N PRO A 410 29.36 -11.35 0.16
CA PRO A 410 30.62 -12.01 -0.18
C PRO A 410 31.30 -11.33 -1.37
N ARG A 411 32.63 -11.37 -1.38
CA ARG A 411 33.43 -11.12 -2.58
C ARG A 411 33.32 -12.30 -3.54
N ASN A 412 33.62 -12.08 -4.81
CA ASN A 412 33.83 -13.16 -5.78
C ASN A 412 35.20 -13.82 -5.58
N GLU A 413 35.39 -14.38 -4.38
CA GLU A 413 36.59 -15.09 -3.95
C GLU A 413 36.20 -16.48 -3.47
N TRP A 414 37.00 -17.47 -3.88
CA TRP A 414 36.67 -18.88 -3.73
C TRP A 414 37.82 -19.68 -3.08
N PRO A 415 38.26 -19.33 -1.87
CA PRO A 415 39.26 -20.12 -1.16
C PRO A 415 38.80 -21.58 -1.05
N ASP A 416 39.67 -22.51 -1.41
CA ASP A 416 39.40 -23.96 -1.38
C ASP A 416 38.12 -24.37 -2.15
N GLY A 417 37.73 -23.60 -3.18
CA GLY A 417 36.57 -23.87 -4.02
C GLY A 417 35.22 -23.49 -3.39
N LYS A 418 35.24 -22.74 -2.29
CA LYS A 418 34.05 -22.27 -1.56
C LYS A 418 34.06 -20.75 -1.47
N VAL A 419 32.88 -20.11 -1.55
CA VAL A 419 32.78 -18.65 -1.45
C VAL A 419 33.29 -18.16 -0.09
N GLU A 420 33.98 -17.03 -0.01
CA GLU A 420 34.46 -16.47 1.26
C GLU A 420 33.30 -16.27 2.27
N ARG A 421 33.48 -16.73 3.51
CA ARG A 421 32.61 -16.39 4.66
C ARG A 421 33.34 -15.45 5.60
N VAL A 422 32.58 -14.58 6.26
CA VAL A 422 33.11 -13.60 7.24
C VAL A 422 32.64 -13.90 8.67
N ASP A 423 32.44 -15.18 8.99
CA ASP A 423 31.92 -15.71 10.25
C ASP A 423 32.95 -15.68 11.41
N ASP A 424 34.20 -15.32 11.12
CA ASP A 424 35.27 -15.15 12.09
C ASP A 424 35.72 -13.68 12.31
N ASN A 425 35.23 -12.74 11.48
CA ASN A 425 35.67 -11.34 11.46
C ASN A 425 34.51 -10.32 11.49
N TYR A 426 34.41 -9.39 10.53
CA TYR A 426 33.39 -8.33 10.47
C TYR A 426 31.95 -8.87 10.49
N GLY A 427 31.67 -10.01 9.83
CA GLY A 427 30.37 -10.65 9.93
C GLY A 427 30.05 -11.14 11.34
N LYS A 428 31.03 -11.77 12.00
CA LYS A 428 30.94 -12.14 13.43
C LYS A 428 30.70 -10.93 14.33
N TRP A 429 31.48 -9.87 14.18
CA TRP A 429 31.38 -8.68 15.03
C TRP A 429 30.07 -7.91 14.78
N ALA A 430 29.55 -7.90 13.54
CA ALA A 430 28.23 -7.35 13.22
C ALA A 430 27.13 -8.12 13.96
N LYS A 431 27.20 -9.46 13.94
CA LYS A 431 26.27 -10.35 14.67
C LYS A 431 26.33 -10.14 16.17
N GLU A 432 27.53 -10.06 16.73
CA GLU A 432 27.76 -9.83 18.16
C GLU A 432 27.24 -8.46 18.59
N ALA A 433 27.51 -7.39 17.82
CA ALA A 433 27.00 -6.04 18.11
C ALA A 433 25.47 -5.98 18.04
N ALA A 434 24.86 -6.57 17.00
CA ALA A 434 23.41 -6.65 16.88
C ALA A 434 22.77 -7.40 18.06
N LYS A 435 23.36 -8.54 18.46
CA LYS A 435 22.91 -9.32 19.61
C LYS A 435 23.04 -8.54 20.92
N ALA A 436 24.17 -7.87 21.16
CA ALA A 436 24.41 -7.09 22.36
C ALA A 436 23.36 -5.97 22.52
N GLU A 437 23.01 -5.31 21.43
CA GLU A 437 22.06 -4.20 21.41
C GLU A 437 20.60 -4.63 21.19
N LYS A 438 20.32 -5.94 21.11
CA LYS A 438 18.98 -6.48 20.79
C LYS A 438 18.40 -5.85 19.52
N ALA A 439 19.21 -5.80 18.46
CA ALA A 439 18.79 -5.50 17.10
C ALA A 439 18.65 -6.79 16.30
N PHE A 440 17.96 -6.72 15.16
CA PHE A 440 17.90 -7.85 14.25
C PHE A 440 19.25 -8.04 13.54
N PHE A 441 19.58 -9.28 13.22
CA PHE A 441 20.74 -9.63 12.42
C PHE A 441 20.33 -10.55 11.27
N ILE A 442 20.85 -10.29 10.07
CA ILE A 442 20.76 -11.18 8.92
C ILE A 442 22.18 -11.52 8.47
N ASP A 443 22.46 -12.82 8.35
CA ASP A 443 23.73 -13.33 7.80
C ASP A 443 23.67 -13.31 6.27
N LEU A 444 23.58 -12.10 5.71
CA LEU A 444 23.46 -11.90 4.27
C LEU A 444 24.68 -12.43 3.51
N ASN A 445 25.85 -12.48 4.16
CA ASN A 445 27.05 -13.05 3.60
C ASN A 445 26.84 -14.52 3.27
N ASN A 446 26.43 -15.30 4.27
CA ASN A 446 26.20 -16.73 4.10
C ASN A 446 25.01 -17.01 3.17
N ALA A 447 23.92 -16.25 3.29
CA ALA A 447 22.75 -16.42 2.42
C ALA A 447 23.13 -16.28 0.93
N ILE A 448 23.86 -15.23 0.57
CA ILE A 448 24.34 -15.02 -0.81
C ILE A 448 25.39 -16.08 -1.19
N ALA A 449 26.31 -16.43 -0.28
CA ALA A 449 27.37 -17.39 -0.56
C ALA A 449 26.83 -18.79 -0.93
N VAL A 450 25.77 -19.25 -0.26
CA VAL A 450 25.09 -20.52 -0.59
C VAL A 450 24.57 -20.51 -2.03
N GLU A 451 23.90 -19.42 -2.43
CA GLU A 451 23.36 -19.29 -3.78
C GLU A 451 24.46 -19.12 -4.84
N TYR A 452 25.51 -18.36 -4.52
CA TYR A 452 26.68 -18.24 -5.39
C TYR A 452 27.31 -19.61 -5.65
N GLU A 453 27.46 -20.44 -4.62
CA GLU A 453 27.96 -21.82 -4.77
C GLU A 453 27.07 -22.69 -5.64
N ALA A 454 25.74 -22.55 -5.53
CA ALA A 454 24.80 -23.27 -6.39
C ALA A 454 24.93 -22.85 -7.86
N MET A 455 25.16 -21.56 -8.13
CA MET A 455 25.40 -21.05 -9.49
C MET A 455 26.79 -21.38 -10.04
N GLY A 456 27.78 -21.48 -9.16
CA GLY A 456 29.18 -21.71 -9.50
C GLY A 456 29.92 -20.47 -10.02
N PRO A 457 31.26 -20.49 -9.97
CA PRO A 457 32.12 -19.31 -10.17
C PRO A 457 32.00 -18.68 -11.56
N LYS A 458 31.67 -19.47 -12.60
CA LYS A 458 31.54 -18.97 -13.98
C LYS A 458 30.34 -18.04 -14.15
N ILE A 459 29.21 -18.36 -13.49
CA ILE A 459 28.01 -17.53 -13.54
C ILE A 459 28.22 -16.32 -12.65
N VAL A 460 28.68 -16.53 -11.41
CA VAL A 460 28.89 -15.47 -10.42
C VAL A 460 29.86 -14.40 -10.94
N LYS A 461 30.92 -14.77 -11.67
CA LYS A 461 31.85 -13.81 -12.27
C LYS A 461 31.16 -12.75 -13.15
N GLN A 462 30.02 -13.05 -13.76
CA GLN A 462 29.27 -12.10 -14.58
C GLN A 462 28.60 -10.99 -13.75
N PHE A 463 28.41 -11.20 -12.46
CA PHE A 463 27.93 -10.16 -11.54
C PHE A 463 29.03 -9.15 -11.20
N PHE A 464 30.30 -9.49 -11.43
CA PHE A 464 31.48 -8.74 -10.98
C PHE A 464 32.37 -8.35 -12.18
N PRO A 465 31.97 -7.34 -12.97
CA PRO A 465 32.60 -7.06 -14.27
C PRO A 465 34.01 -6.45 -14.16
N GLY A 466 34.32 -5.74 -13.06
CA GLY A 466 35.58 -5.00 -12.90
C GLY A 466 36.54 -5.61 -11.88
N ASP A 467 36.04 -5.95 -10.70
CA ASP A 467 36.83 -6.52 -9.60
C ASP A 467 36.02 -7.54 -8.82
N HIS A 468 36.60 -8.11 -7.76
CA HIS A 468 35.97 -9.16 -6.95
C HIS A 468 35.01 -8.63 -5.86
N THR A 469 34.77 -7.33 -5.76
CA THR A 469 33.94 -6.71 -4.69
C THR A 469 32.69 -6.03 -5.23
N HIS A 470 32.78 -5.37 -6.39
CA HIS A 470 31.72 -4.52 -6.91
C HIS A 470 30.83 -5.26 -7.91
N THR A 471 29.54 -5.33 -7.59
CA THR A 471 28.53 -5.93 -8.47
C THR A 471 28.05 -4.96 -9.55
N ASN A 472 27.61 -5.48 -10.69
CA ASN A 472 26.74 -4.76 -11.63
C ASN A 472 25.27 -4.80 -11.17
N VAL A 473 24.36 -4.24 -11.99
CA VAL A 473 22.92 -4.21 -11.68
C VAL A 473 22.31 -5.60 -11.44
N TYR A 474 22.77 -6.64 -12.15
CA TYR A 474 22.22 -7.99 -11.99
C TYR A 474 22.65 -8.62 -10.67
N GLY A 475 23.93 -8.47 -10.30
CA GLY A 475 24.42 -8.89 -8.98
C GLY A 475 23.77 -8.11 -7.84
N ALA A 476 23.59 -6.80 -7.99
CA ALA A 476 22.92 -5.96 -7.01
C ALA A 476 21.45 -6.36 -6.81
N ARG A 477 20.72 -6.65 -7.89
CA ARG A 477 19.34 -7.16 -7.83
C ARG A 477 19.28 -8.52 -7.15
N PHE A 478 20.20 -9.42 -7.48
CA PHE A 478 20.29 -10.73 -6.84
C PHE A 478 20.48 -10.60 -5.32
N ASN A 479 21.42 -9.75 -4.90
CA ASN A 479 21.71 -9.52 -3.49
C ASN A 479 20.51 -8.86 -2.77
N ALA A 480 19.84 -7.90 -3.41
CA ALA A 480 18.64 -7.25 -2.87
C ALA A 480 17.45 -8.21 -2.75
N LEU A 481 17.27 -9.11 -3.71
CA LEU A 481 16.26 -10.17 -3.65
C LEU A 481 16.52 -11.11 -2.48
N THR A 482 17.75 -11.62 -2.36
CA THR A 482 18.18 -12.50 -1.26
C THR A 482 17.94 -11.84 0.10
N LEU A 483 18.34 -10.56 0.26
CA LEU A 483 18.06 -9.80 1.48
C LEU A 483 16.56 -9.70 1.76
N THR A 484 15.74 -9.50 0.74
CA THR A 484 14.30 -9.38 0.94
C THR A 484 13.70 -10.70 1.42
N GLU A 485 14.16 -11.85 0.88
CA GLU A 485 13.75 -13.19 1.32
C GLU A 485 14.12 -13.42 2.79
N GLU A 486 15.33 -13.02 3.19
CA GLU A 486 15.76 -13.05 4.57
C GLU A 486 14.92 -12.12 5.47
N ILE A 487 14.56 -10.91 5.01
CA ILE A 487 13.65 -10.01 5.74
C ILE A 487 12.27 -10.64 5.93
N GLN A 488 11.76 -11.38 4.94
CA GLN A 488 10.46 -12.05 5.07
C GLN A 488 10.47 -13.13 6.17
N ASN A 489 11.62 -13.81 6.32
CA ASN A 489 11.85 -14.82 7.35
C ASN A 489 12.23 -14.23 8.72
N LEU A 490 12.46 -12.91 8.81
CA LEU A 490 12.86 -12.23 10.03
C LEU A 490 11.66 -12.01 10.97
N GLY A 491 11.33 -13.04 11.75
CA GLY A 491 10.13 -13.21 12.57
C GLY A 491 9.50 -11.94 13.16
N GLU A 492 10.12 -11.33 14.17
CA GLU A 492 9.54 -10.18 14.90
C GLU A 492 9.69 -8.83 14.17
N SER A 493 10.41 -8.79 13.04
CA SER A 493 10.63 -7.53 12.32
C SER A 493 9.34 -7.08 11.63
N LYS A 494 8.89 -5.87 11.95
CA LYS A 494 7.76 -5.25 11.24
C LYS A 494 8.07 -4.99 9.76
N LEU A 495 9.34 -4.92 9.37
CA LEU A 495 9.74 -4.67 7.98
C LEU A 495 9.28 -5.79 7.04
N ARG A 496 9.14 -7.02 7.54
CA ARG A 496 8.64 -8.17 6.76
C ARG A 496 7.26 -7.93 6.15
N GLY A 497 6.42 -7.11 6.79
CA GLY A 497 5.08 -6.77 6.31
C GLY A 497 5.07 -5.80 5.11
N TYR A 498 6.25 -5.42 4.62
CA TYR A 498 6.46 -4.47 3.52
C TYR A 498 7.31 -5.06 2.39
N THR A 499 7.55 -6.38 2.36
CA THR A 499 8.25 -7.04 1.25
C THR A 499 7.27 -7.40 0.12
N ASN A 500 7.67 -7.18 -1.12
CA ASN A 500 6.95 -7.54 -2.35
C ASN A 500 7.69 -8.66 -3.10
N LEU A 501 7.95 -9.77 -2.42
CA LEU A 501 8.44 -11.03 -3.01
C LEU A 501 7.33 -11.84 -3.66
N TYR A 502 6.13 -11.50 -3.21
CA TYR A 502 4.78 -11.65 -3.72
C TYR A 502 4.44 -10.62 -4.80
#